data_AF-A0A0F9W8T7-F1
#
_entry.id   AF-A0A0F9W8T7-F1
#
_cell.length_a   1.000
_cell.length_b   1.000
_cell.length_c   1.000
_cell.angle_alpha   90.00
_cell.angle_beta   90.00
_cell.angle_gamma   90.00
#
_symmetry.space_group_name_H-M   'P 1'
#
loop_
_entity.id
_entity.type
_entity.pdbx_description
1 polymer ?
#
loop_
_entity_poly.entity_id
_entity_poly.type
_entity_poly.pdbx_seq_one_letter_code
_entity_poly.pdbx_strand_id
1 'polypeptide(L)'
;MKYVKIRDIADQLRKVSDIVDYDGNLDEHPVLVAASEINSDIVLRTAATALITAQTAIKNAVDSLELLADKAASELDEEDIDLMAALASEFDADGDPILKKQASVLDQVLLNFAQKGELVKAIKQAEAEVDRLREKYRQEAMERDYKEPSETHEKDIKAGDSAKEIANQVKKYRPMEAALSTRYCPDHPGAQFARIADGLYQCELDKKIYNFKEGYTTMKGNKVPGGDVSEQTRSLGDRALEQMHFSNRESRLQDNK
;
A
#
# COMPACT_ATOMS: atom_id res chain seq x y z
N MET A 1 8.05 -34.31 -10.52
CA MET A 1 9.01 -33.32 -11.07
C MET A 1 8.60 -32.74 -12.43
N LYS A 2 7.94 -33.49 -13.33
CA LYS A 2 7.41 -32.94 -14.60
C LYS A 2 6.18 -32.02 -14.42
N TYR A 3 5.32 -32.33 -13.44
CA TYR A 3 4.09 -31.55 -13.17
C TYR A 3 4.33 -30.18 -12.55
N VAL A 4 5.31 -30.08 -11.65
CA VAL A 4 5.74 -28.80 -11.06
C VAL A 4 6.13 -27.81 -12.15
N LYS A 5 6.88 -28.28 -13.17
CA LYS A 5 7.30 -27.45 -14.30
C LYS A 5 6.15 -26.97 -15.19
N ILE A 6 5.05 -27.73 -15.32
CA ILE A 6 3.89 -27.32 -16.12
C ILE A 6 3.09 -26.25 -15.39
N ARG A 7 2.91 -26.38 -14.07
CA ARG A 7 2.29 -25.33 -13.24
C ARG A 7 3.15 -24.07 -13.17
N ASP A 8 4.47 -24.20 -13.05
CA ASP A 8 5.38 -23.05 -13.09
C ASP A 8 5.26 -22.28 -14.42
N ILE A 9 5.08 -22.99 -15.54
CA ILE A 9 4.85 -22.38 -16.86
C ILE A 9 3.48 -21.70 -16.92
N ALA A 10 2.42 -22.33 -16.39
CA ALA A 10 1.09 -21.74 -16.32
C ALA A 10 1.09 -20.46 -15.46
N ASP A 11 1.77 -20.47 -14.31
CA ASP A 11 1.92 -19.31 -13.43
C ASP A 11 2.73 -18.17 -14.07
N GLN A 12 3.78 -18.51 -14.85
CA GLN A 12 4.53 -17.52 -15.62
C GLN A 12 3.67 -16.90 -16.74
N LEU A 13 2.86 -17.71 -17.43
CA LEU A 13 1.93 -17.22 -18.45
C LEU A 13 0.80 -16.38 -17.84
N ARG A 14 0.31 -16.73 -16.65
CA ARG A 14 -0.67 -15.92 -15.90
C ARG A 14 -0.09 -14.54 -15.56
N LYS A 15 1.15 -14.48 -15.06
CA LYS A 15 1.85 -13.20 -14.81
C LYS A 15 2.00 -12.35 -16.07
N VAL A 16 2.24 -12.98 -17.23
CA VAL A 16 2.32 -12.26 -18.52
C VAL A 16 0.95 -11.79 -18.98
N SER A 17 -0.11 -12.57 -18.77
CA SER A 17 -1.50 -12.13 -18.99
C SER A 17 -1.87 -10.96 -18.09
N ASP A 18 -1.44 -10.99 -16.82
CA ASP A 18 -1.76 -9.96 -15.83
C ASP A 18 -1.02 -8.64 -16.13
N ILE A 19 0.12 -8.68 -16.82
CA ILE A 19 0.80 -7.48 -17.33
C ILE A 19 -0.02 -6.79 -18.42
N VAL A 20 -0.83 -7.54 -19.19
CA VAL A 20 -1.80 -6.95 -20.12
C VAL A 20 -2.98 -6.31 -19.34
N ASP A 21 -3.24 -6.79 -18.12
CA ASP A 21 -4.24 -6.25 -17.19
C ASP A 21 -3.69 -5.19 -16.20
N TYR A 22 -2.44 -4.69 -16.35
CA TYR A 22 -1.76 -3.80 -15.41
C TYR A 22 -2.74 -2.81 -14.73
N ASP A 23 -3.14 -3.14 -13.51
CA ASP A 23 -3.94 -2.33 -12.58
C ASP A 23 -5.27 -1.73 -13.07
N GLY A 24 -6.02 -2.43 -13.92
CA GLY A 24 -7.41 -2.01 -14.24
C GLY A 24 -7.53 -0.65 -14.96
N ASN A 25 -6.41 -0.07 -15.37
CA ASN A 25 -6.30 1.14 -16.19
C ASN A 25 -5.67 0.74 -17.53
N LEU A 26 -6.49 0.23 -18.46
CA LEU A 26 -6.08 0.05 -19.85
C LEU A 26 -5.47 1.35 -20.43
N ASP A 27 -5.91 2.50 -19.93
CA ASP A 27 -5.48 3.84 -20.32
C ASP A 27 -3.99 4.13 -20.06
N GLU A 28 -3.34 3.38 -19.15
CA GLU A 28 -1.92 3.56 -18.80
C GLU A 28 -0.99 2.57 -19.53
N HIS A 29 -1.53 1.66 -20.34
CA HIS A 29 -0.69 0.69 -21.04
C HIS A 29 0.24 1.41 -22.05
N PRO A 30 1.57 1.17 -22.04
CA PRO A 30 2.54 1.94 -22.83
C PRO A 30 2.23 1.99 -24.33
N VAL A 31 1.66 0.91 -24.87
CA VAL A 31 1.25 0.82 -26.28
C VAL A 31 0.01 1.68 -26.56
N LEU A 32 -0.92 1.79 -25.62
CA LEU A 32 -2.13 2.62 -25.75
C LEU A 32 -1.79 4.10 -25.55
N VAL A 33 -0.88 4.42 -24.62
CA VAL A 33 -0.31 5.76 -24.46
C VAL A 33 0.40 6.21 -25.74
N ALA A 34 1.30 5.39 -26.29
CA ALA A 34 1.98 5.71 -27.57
C ALA A 34 1.01 5.80 -28.75
N ALA A 35 -0.05 4.99 -28.78
CA ALA A 35 -1.09 5.09 -29.80
C ALA A 35 -1.95 6.36 -29.66
N SER A 36 -2.17 6.84 -28.43
CA SER A 36 -2.89 8.08 -28.14
C SER A 36 -2.12 9.33 -28.58
N GLU A 37 -0.78 9.33 -28.48
CA GLU A 37 0.09 10.41 -28.92
C GLU A 37 0.02 10.66 -30.45
N ILE A 38 -0.30 9.62 -31.23
CA ILE A 38 -0.42 9.69 -32.69
C ILE A 38 -1.77 10.33 -33.12
N ASN A 39 -2.70 10.55 -32.18
CA ASN A 39 -4.00 11.19 -32.41
C ASN A 39 -4.86 10.55 -33.52
N SER A 40 -4.68 9.23 -33.74
CA SER A 40 -5.41 8.46 -34.75
C SER A 40 -6.26 7.38 -34.09
N ASP A 41 -7.58 7.55 -34.14
CA ASP A 41 -8.57 6.60 -33.58
C ASP A 41 -8.42 5.19 -34.19
N ILE A 42 -8.00 5.09 -35.45
CA ILE A 42 -7.77 3.80 -36.12
C ILE A 42 -6.60 3.06 -35.48
N VAL A 43 -5.50 3.76 -35.18
CA VAL A 43 -4.30 3.16 -34.57
C VAL A 43 -4.63 2.70 -33.15
N LEU A 44 -5.34 3.52 -32.39
CA LEU A 44 -5.74 3.22 -31.02
C LEU A 44 -6.67 1.99 -30.95
N ARG A 45 -7.69 1.93 -31.80
CA ARG A 45 -8.58 0.75 -31.88
C ARG A 45 -7.86 -0.51 -32.32
N THR A 46 -6.94 -0.40 -33.27
CA THR A 46 -6.17 -1.56 -33.77
C THR A 46 -5.24 -2.09 -32.67
N ALA A 47 -4.55 -1.20 -31.94
CA ALA A 47 -3.70 -1.56 -30.80
C ALA A 47 -4.50 -2.22 -29.67
N ALA A 48 -5.64 -1.64 -29.28
CA ALA A 48 -6.52 -2.21 -28.26
C ALA A 48 -7.03 -3.61 -28.66
N THR A 49 -7.45 -3.77 -29.92
CA THR A 49 -7.93 -5.05 -30.44
C THR A 49 -6.83 -6.11 -30.42
N ALA A 50 -5.61 -5.75 -30.83
CA ALA A 50 -4.47 -6.67 -30.81
C ALA A 50 -4.12 -7.13 -29.39
N LEU A 51 -4.17 -6.23 -28.39
CA LEU A 51 -3.92 -6.56 -26.98
C LEU A 51 -4.99 -7.52 -26.43
N ILE A 52 -6.28 -7.26 -26.69
CA ILE A 52 -7.37 -8.14 -26.27
C ILE A 52 -7.24 -9.53 -26.93
N THR A 53 -6.85 -9.57 -28.21
CA THR A 53 -6.66 -10.83 -28.94
C THR A 53 -5.48 -11.63 -28.38
N ALA A 54 -4.37 -10.96 -28.03
CA ALA A 54 -3.24 -11.61 -27.37
C ALA A 54 -3.61 -12.12 -25.98
N GLN A 55 -4.35 -11.33 -25.19
CA GLN A 55 -4.81 -11.72 -23.85
C GLN A 55 -5.69 -12.97 -23.89
N THR A 56 -6.68 -12.99 -24.77
CA THR A 56 -7.57 -14.15 -24.95
C THR A 56 -6.82 -15.39 -25.40
N ALA A 57 -5.84 -15.25 -26.31
CA ALA A 57 -4.98 -16.36 -26.71
C ALA A 57 -4.13 -16.91 -25.54
N ILE A 58 -3.58 -16.03 -24.69
CA ILE A 58 -2.79 -16.42 -23.51
C ILE A 58 -3.68 -17.11 -22.47
N LYS A 59 -4.87 -16.57 -22.18
CA LYS A 59 -5.83 -17.19 -21.24
C LYS A 59 -6.21 -18.60 -21.67
N ASN A 60 -6.56 -18.79 -22.95
CA ASN A 60 -6.86 -20.12 -23.49
C ASN A 60 -5.68 -21.10 -23.39
N ALA A 61 -4.44 -20.60 -23.55
CA ALA A 61 -3.24 -21.42 -23.40
C ALA A 61 -3.01 -21.82 -21.93
N VAL A 62 -3.26 -20.92 -20.98
CA VAL A 62 -3.21 -21.21 -19.54
C VAL A 62 -4.25 -22.27 -19.18
N ASP A 63 -5.51 -22.10 -19.57
CA ASP A 63 -6.59 -23.05 -19.27
C ASP A 63 -6.28 -24.45 -19.85
N SER A 64 -5.71 -24.50 -21.05
CA SER A 64 -5.30 -25.77 -21.68
C SER A 64 -4.16 -26.44 -20.92
N LEU A 65 -3.21 -25.66 -20.38
CA LEU A 65 -2.10 -26.17 -19.57
C LEU A 65 -2.56 -26.60 -18.18
N GLU A 66 -3.49 -25.89 -17.54
CA GLU A 66 -4.11 -26.30 -16.27
C GLU A 66 -4.87 -27.62 -16.45
N LEU A 67 -5.66 -27.75 -17.51
CA LEU A 67 -6.37 -28.99 -17.82
C LEU A 67 -5.44 -30.17 -18.13
N LEU A 68 -4.31 -29.91 -18.80
CA LEU A 68 -3.26 -30.93 -18.99
C LEU A 68 -2.55 -31.26 -17.67
N ALA A 69 -2.30 -30.27 -16.82
CA ALA A 69 -1.71 -30.47 -15.51
C ALA A 69 -2.63 -31.32 -14.62
N ASP A 70 -3.94 -31.07 -14.65
CA ASP A 70 -4.93 -31.82 -13.87
C ASP A 70 -5.12 -33.24 -14.40
N LYS A 71 -5.18 -33.42 -15.73
CA LYS A 71 -5.20 -34.78 -16.33
C LYS A 71 -3.94 -35.58 -16.06
N ALA A 72 -2.81 -34.91 -15.93
CA ALA A 72 -1.55 -35.57 -15.65
C ALA A 72 -1.29 -35.71 -14.13
N ALA A 73 -1.96 -34.91 -13.31
CA ALA A 73 -2.01 -35.01 -11.85
C ALA A 73 -3.12 -35.95 -11.35
N SER A 74 -4.03 -36.42 -12.22
CA SER A 74 -4.80 -37.65 -12.01
C SER A 74 -3.85 -38.86 -12.13
N GLU A 75 -2.83 -38.85 -11.25
CA GLU A 75 -2.12 -40.01 -10.78
C GLU A 75 -3.15 -40.89 -10.08
N LEU A 76 -3.12 -42.20 -10.37
CA LEU A 76 -3.84 -43.29 -9.70
C LEU A 76 -4.44 -42.88 -8.35
N ASP A 77 -5.77 -42.86 -8.26
CA ASP A 77 -6.45 -42.56 -7.00
C ASP A 77 -6.08 -43.62 -5.94
N GLU A 78 -6.24 -43.32 -4.64
CA GLU A 78 -6.02 -44.32 -3.58
C GLU A 78 -6.81 -45.62 -3.84
N GLU A 79 -8.00 -45.50 -4.46
CA GLU A 79 -8.81 -46.64 -4.91
C GLU A 79 -8.12 -47.47 -6.01
N ASP A 80 -7.38 -46.85 -6.93
CA ASP A 80 -6.63 -47.56 -7.98
C ASP A 80 -5.42 -48.31 -7.42
N ILE A 81 -4.78 -47.75 -6.37
CA ILE A 81 -3.67 -48.39 -5.65
C ILE A 81 -4.16 -49.62 -4.89
N ASP A 82 -5.32 -49.51 -4.22
CA ASP A 82 -5.96 -50.63 -3.52
C ASP A 82 -6.41 -51.73 -4.49
N LEU A 83 -6.93 -51.35 -5.67
CA LEU A 83 -7.27 -52.30 -6.75
C LEU A 83 -6.04 -53.04 -7.29
N MET A 84 -4.92 -52.35 -7.48
CA MET A 84 -3.67 -52.98 -7.91
C MET A 84 -3.10 -53.93 -6.85
N ALA A 85 -3.21 -53.59 -5.55
CA ALA A 85 -2.79 -54.46 -4.46
C ALA A 85 -3.68 -55.71 -4.33
N ALA A 86 -5.00 -55.56 -4.51
CA ALA A 86 -5.93 -56.67 -4.56
C ALA A 86 -5.64 -57.61 -5.74
N LEU A 87 -5.42 -57.06 -6.95
CA LEU A 87 -5.10 -57.82 -8.15
C LEU A 87 -3.76 -58.58 -8.01
N ALA A 88 -2.74 -57.97 -7.42
CA ALA A 88 -1.47 -58.62 -7.15
C ALA A 88 -1.63 -59.83 -6.20
N SER A 89 -2.48 -59.69 -5.17
CA SER A 89 -2.79 -60.78 -4.23
C SER A 89 -3.55 -61.93 -4.89
N GLU A 90 -4.51 -61.62 -5.77
CA GLU A 90 -5.23 -62.64 -6.55
C GLU A 90 -4.29 -63.37 -7.52
N PHE A 91 -3.38 -62.67 -8.19
CA PHE A 91 -2.41 -63.25 -9.11
C PHE A 91 -1.37 -64.14 -8.42
N ASP A 92 -1.01 -63.87 -7.16
CA ASP A 92 -0.12 -64.74 -6.40
C ASP A 92 -0.84 -66.01 -5.87
N ALA A 93 -2.14 -65.89 -5.57
CA ALA A 93 -2.97 -66.99 -5.08
C ALA A 93 -3.29 -68.06 -6.14
N ASP A 94 -3.34 -67.68 -7.43
CA ASP A 94 -3.76 -68.57 -8.53
C ASP A 94 -2.73 -69.67 -8.85
N GLY A 95 -1.50 -69.57 -8.35
CA GLY A 95 -0.49 -70.63 -8.44
C GLY A 95 0.24 -70.74 -9.79
N ASP A 96 -0.20 -70.03 -10.83
CA ASP A 96 0.45 -70.01 -12.15
C ASP A 96 1.79 -69.24 -12.09
N PRO A 97 2.92 -69.84 -12.53
CA PRO A 97 4.22 -69.19 -12.55
C PRO A 97 4.29 -67.89 -13.40
N ILE A 98 3.42 -67.70 -14.38
CA ILE A 98 3.37 -66.46 -15.18
C ILE A 98 2.66 -65.35 -14.40
N LEU A 99 1.51 -65.66 -13.76
CA LEU A 99 0.76 -64.71 -12.96
C LEU A 99 1.53 -64.28 -11.71
N LYS A 100 2.27 -65.19 -11.08
CA LYS A 100 3.19 -64.84 -9.97
C LYS A 100 4.27 -63.84 -10.36
N LYS A 101 4.80 -63.93 -11.58
CA LYS A 101 5.77 -62.93 -12.07
C LYS A 101 5.10 -61.57 -12.28
N GLN A 102 3.85 -61.55 -12.73
CA GLN A 102 3.08 -60.32 -12.90
C GLN A 102 2.74 -59.69 -11.54
N ALA A 103 2.33 -60.48 -10.55
CA ALA A 103 2.14 -60.05 -9.17
C ALA A 103 3.42 -59.41 -8.58
N SER A 104 4.58 -60.05 -8.76
CA SER A 104 5.86 -59.52 -8.28
C SER A 104 6.24 -58.17 -8.91
N VAL A 105 5.91 -57.96 -10.20
CA VAL A 105 6.12 -56.67 -10.87
C VAL A 105 5.18 -55.60 -10.30
N LEU A 106 3.90 -55.94 -10.06
CA LEU A 106 2.94 -55.04 -9.44
C LEU A 106 3.36 -54.63 -8.03
N ASP A 107 3.80 -55.57 -7.20
CA ASP A 107 4.34 -55.28 -5.86
C ASP A 107 5.53 -54.33 -5.91
N GLN A 108 6.43 -54.53 -6.87
CA GLN A 108 7.60 -53.66 -7.03
C GLN A 108 7.20 -52.24 -7.48
N VAL A 109 6.14 -52.09 -8.27
CA VAL A 109 5.57 -50.79 -8.63
C VAL A 109 4.94 -50.12 -7.40
N LEU A 110 4.13 -50.86 -6.63
CA LEU A 110 3.50 -50.37 -5.39
C LEU A 110 4.53 -49.91 -4.36
N LEU A 111 5.63 -50.65 -4.16
CA LEU A 111 6.73 -50.27 -3.28
C LEU A 111 7.43 -48.97 -3.74
N ASN A 112 7.64 -48.80 -5.04
CA ASN A 112 8.21 -47.57 -5.60
C ASN A 112 7.29 -46.35 -5.43
N PHE A 113 5.97 -46.55 -5.44
CA PHE A 113 4.99 -45.50 -5.17
C PHE A 113 4.93 -45.14 -3.68
N ALA A 114 4.95 -46.14 -2.78
CA ALA A 114 4.97 -45.91 -1.34
C ALA A 114 6.19 -45.08 -0.90
N GLN A 115 7.38 -45.39 -1.43
CA GLN A 115 8.60 -44.63 -1.16
C GLN A 115 8.52 -43.17 -1.65
N LYS A 116 7.87 -42.92 -2.79
CA LYS A 116 7.62 -41.55 -3.27
C LYS A 116 6.62 -40.81 -2.38
N GLY A 117 5.60 -41.49 -1.86
CA GLY A 117 4.62 -40.91 -0.93
C GLY A 117 5.27 -40.41 0.36
N GLU A 118 6.20 -41.17 0.93
CA GLU A 118 6.98 -40.75 2.11
C GLU A 118 7.90 -39.56 1.81
N LEU A 119 8.57 -39.57 0.66
CA LEU A 119 9.38 -38.44 0.19
C LEU A 119 8.54 -37.16 0.05
N VAL A 120 7.33 -37.25 -0.50
CA VAL A 120 6.42 -36.11 -0.63
C VAL A 120 5.97 -35.59 0.73
N LYS A 121 5.68 -36.47 1.69
CA LYS A 121 5.34 -36.07 3.07
C LYS A 121 6.53 -35.36 3.75
N ALA A 122 7.74 -35.87 3.59
CA ALA A 122 8.95 -35.24 4.11
C ALA A 122 9.24 -33.86 3.48
N ILE A 123 9.03 -33.73 2.17
CA ILE A 123 9.18 -32.44 1.47
C ILE A 123 8.16 -31.43 1.98
N LYS A 124 6.88 -31.80 2.11
CA LYS A 124 5.84 -30.92 2.66
C LYS A 124 6.14 -30.45 4.08
N GLN A 125 6.69 -31.33 4.93
CA GLN A 125 7.11 -30.97 6.28
C GLN A 125 8.31 -30.00 6.27
N ALA A 126 9.28 -30.21 5.37
CA ALA A 126 10.41 -29.30 5.20
C ALA A 126 9.97 -27.93 4.67
N GLU A 127 9.04 -27.87 3.71
CA GLU A 127 8.47 -26.63 3.18
C GLU A 127 7.72 -25.84 4.26
N ALA A 128 6.90 -26.51 5.08
CA ALA A 128 6.19 -25.88 6.19
C ALA A 128 7.15 -25.25 7.22
N GLU A 129 8.28 -25.90 7.51
CA GLU A 129 9.30 -25.35 8.42
C GLU A 129 10.04 -24.16 7.79
N VAL A 130 10.33 -24.20 6.49
CA VAL A 130 10.92 -23.06 5.77
C VAL A 130 9.99 -21.84 5.80
N ASP A 131 8.69 -22.03 5.59
CA ASP A 131 7.74 -20.93 5.63
C ASP A 131 7.57 -20.36 7.04
N ARG A 132 7.60 -21.21 8.07
CA ARG A 132 7.65 -20.75 9.47
C ARG A 132 8.88 -19.90 9.76
N LEU A 133 10.05 -20.31 9.28
CA LEU A 133 11.29 -19.55 9.44
C LEU A 133 11.25 -18.22 8.68
N ARG A 134 10.74 -18.20 7.45
CA ARG A 134 10.56 -16.97 6.66
C ARG A 134 9.68 -15.95 7.38
N GLU A 135 8.59 -16.41 7.98
CA GLU A 135 7.68 -15.54 8.71
C GLU A 135 8.34 -14.94 9.95
N LYS A 136 9.10 -15.75 10.70
CA LYS A 136 9.87 -15.27 11.85
C LYS A 136 10.87 -14.19 11.45
N TYR A 137 11.63 -14.40 10.37
CA TYR A 137 12.59 -13.40 9.89
C TYR A 137 11.93 -12.13 9.37
N ARG A 138 10.74 -12.21 8.76
CA ARG A 138 9.96 -11.02 8.37
C ARG A 138 9.57 -10.18 9.58
N GLN A 139 9.12 -10.83 10.65
CA GLN A 139 8.73 -10.13 11.88
C GLN A 139 9.94 -9.47 12.56
N GLU A 140 11.06 -10.19 12.68
CA GLU A 140 12.31 -9.66 13.23
C GLU A 140 12.85 -8.47 12.42
N ALA A 141 12.79 -8.55 11.08
CA ALA A 141 13.20 -7.45 10.20
C ALA A 141 12.30 -6.21 10.37
N MET A 142 10.97 -6.42 10.46
CA MET A 142 10.02 -5.32 10.67
C MET A 142 10.26 -4.61 12.01
N GLU A 143 10.55 -5.37 13.06
CA GLU A 143 10.83 -4.83 14.38
C GLU A 143 12.11 -3.98 14.39
N ARG A 144 13.19 -4.51 13.79
CA ARG A 144 14.48 -3.82 13.68
C ARG A 144 14.43 -2.58 12.79
N ASP A 145 13.76 -2.66 11.65
CA ASP A 145 13.85 -1.60 10.63
C ASP A 145 12.80 -0.50 10.85
N TYR A 146 11.70 -0.76 11.54
CA TYR A 146 10.60 0.21 11.71
C TYR A 146 10.28 0.54 13.17
N LYS A 147 10.09 -0.46 14.04
CA LYS A 147 9.66 -0.19 15.43
C LYS A 147 10.77 0.43 16.26
N GLU A 148 11.95 -0.19 16.30
CA GLU A 148 13.08 0.33 17.08
C GLU A 148 13.52 1.75 16.63
N PRO A 149 13.62 2.05 15.32
CA PRO A 149 13.98 3.39 14.86
C PRO A 149 12.87 4.42 15.14
N SER A 150 11.59 4.04 15.04
CA SER A 150 10.48 4.92 15.38
C SER A 150 10.48 5.30 16.86
N GLU A 151 10.67 4.32 17.75
CA GLU A 151 10.69 4.57 19.20
C GLU A 151 11.90 5.40 19.63
N THR A 152 13.06 5.19 19.00
CA THR A 152 14.24 6.01 19.26
C THR A 152 14.05 7.44 18.74
N HIS A 153 13.51 7.61 17.53
CA HIS A 153 13.19 8.94 16.99
C HIS A 153 12.17 9.70 17.84
N GLU A 154 11.15 9.03 18.36
CA GLU A 154 10.14 9.66 19.21
C GLU A 154 10.73 10.14 20.55
N LYS A 155 11.62 9.32 21.15
CA LYS A 155 12.36 9.68 22.37
C LYS A 155 13.31 10.86 22.14
N ASP A 156 14.00 10.89 21.00
CA ASP A 156 15.01 11.91 20.70
C ASP A 156 14.40 13.26 20.33
N ILE A 157 13.29 13.26 19.58
CA ILE A 157 12.66 14.50 19.09
C ILE A 157 11.74 15.11 20.15
N LYS A 158 11.23 14.32 21.13
CA LYS A 158 10.18 14.73 22.09
C LYS A 158 9.02 15.48 21.41
N ALA A 159 8.70 15.09 20.16
CA ALA A 159 7.76 15.80 19.30
C ALA A 159 6.38 15.98 19.96
N GLY A 160 5.96 14.99 20.75
CA GLY A 160 4.70 15.02 21.50
C GLY A 160 4.65 16.11 22.58
N ASP A 161 5.78 16.43 23.21
CA ASP A 161 5.84 17.48 24.24
C ASP A 161 5.90 18.87 23.59
N SER A 162 6.73 19.02 22.53
CA SER A 162 6.81 20.25 21.73
C SER A 162 5.46 20.59 21.09
N ALA A 163 4.70 19.61 20.59
CA ALA A 163 3.38 19.82 20.02
C ALA A 163 2.35 20.29 21.07
N LYS A 164 2.44 19.78 22.31
CA LYS A 164 1.59 20.23 23.42
C LYS A 164 1.93 21.66 23.85
N GLU A 165 3.21 22.03 23.87
CA GLU A 165 3.63 23.39 24.19
C GLU A 165 3.19 24.39 23.11
N ILE A 166 3.35 24.06 21.82
CA ILE A 166 2.87 24.91 20.71
C ILE A 166 1.34 25.05 20.75
N ALA A 167 0.60 23.98 21.06
CA ALA A 167 -0.85 24.03 21.20
C ALA A 167 -1.31 24.94 22.35
N ASN A 168 -0.53 25.01 23.44
CA ASN A 168 -0.82 25.90 24.57
C ASN A 168 -0.47 27.37 24.26
N GLN A 169 0.55 27.62 23.44
CA GLN A 169 0.95 28.99 23.04
C GLN A 169 0.02 29.58 21.96
N VAL A 170 -0.51 28.77 21.06
CA VAL A 170 -1.35 29.22 19.94
C VAL A 170 -2.80 28.82 20.18
N LYS A 171 -3.61 29.72 20.76
CA LYS A 171 -5.07 29.57 20.77
C LYS A 171 -5.57 29.48 19.33
N LYS A 172 -6.01 28.28 18.92
CA LYS A 172 -6.67 28.06 17.64
C LYS A 172 -8.02 28.76 17.64
N TYR A 173 -8.11 29.92 17.01
CA TYR A 173 -9.39 30.51 16.65
C TYR A 173 -9.96 29.73 15.46
N ARG A 174 -11.21 29.29 15.53
CA ARG A 174 -11.87 28.75 14.34
C ARG A 174 -12.03 29.88 13.31
N PRO A 175 -11.85 29.61 12.02
CA PRO A 175 -12.25 30.57 10.99
C PRO A 175 -13.71 30.97 11.25
N MET A 176 -13.95 32.28 11.47
CA MET A 176 -15.22 32.92 11.85
C MET A 176 -15.55 33.13 13.36
N GLU A 177 -14.68 32.78 14.31
CA GLU A 177 -14.90 33.14 15.73
C GLU A 177 -14.56 34.60 16.06
N ALA A 178 -13.67 35.21 15.29
CA ALA A 178 -13.41 36.65 15.35
C ALA A 178 -14.31 37.36 14.32
N ALA A 179 -15.10 38.31 14.79
CA ALA A 179 -16.03 39.06 13.96
C ALA A 179 -15.30 39.82 12.84
N LEU A 180 -15.45 39.36 11.58
CA LEU A 180 -15.07 40.13 10.41
C LEU A 180 -15.86 41.45 10.43
N SER A 181 -15.15 42.56 10.65
CA SER A 181 -15.62 43.95 10.54
C SER A 181 -17.08 44.14 10.97
N THR A 182 -17.39 43.90 12.24
CA THR A 182 -18.72 44.26 12.76
C THR A 182 -18.80 45.75 13.02
N ARG A 183 -19.99 46.34 12.83
CA ARG A 183 -20.27 47.74 13.23
C ARG A 183 -20.27 47.97 14.74
N TYR A 184 -19.92 46.94 15.53
CA TYR A 184 -20.05 46.93 16.98
C TYR A 184 -18.70 46.69 17.65
N CYS A 185 -18.49 47.35 18.78
CA CYS A 185 -17.29 47.21 19.57
C CYS A 185 -17.16 45.78 20.14
N PRO A 186 -16.01 45.10 19.97
CA PRO A 186 -15.79 43.76 20.52
C PRO A 186 -15.70 43.76 22.04
N ASP A 187 -15.37 44.89 22.66
CA ASP A 187 -15.23 45.04 24.11
C ASP A 187 -16.53 45.52 24.78
N HIS A 188 -17.44 46.16 24.05
CA HIS A 188 -18.69 46.72 24.58
C HIS A 188 -19.90 46.24 23.75
N PRO A 189 -20.67 45.25 24.23
CA PRO A 189 -21.82 44.73 23.49
C PRO A 189 -22.86 45.82 23.27
N GLY A 190 -23.25 46.03 22.02
CA GLY A 190 -24.26 47.03 21.62
C GLY A 190 -23.71 48.43 21.33
N ALA A 191 -22.46 48.73 21.66
CA ALA A 191 -21.84 50.01 21.28
C ALA A 191 -21.45 49.98 19.81
N GLN A 192 -21.90 50.98 19.04
CA GLN A 192 -21.52 51.12 17.63
C GLN A 192 -20.12 51.73 17.49
N PHE A 193 -19.49 51.42 16.37
CA PHE A 193 -18.22 52.03 16.00
C PHE A 193 -18.42 53.25 15.12
N ALA A 194 -17.67 54.32 15.43
CA ALA A 194 -17.45 55.42 14.52
C ALA A 194 -16.27 55.09 13.61
N ARG A 195 -16.46 55.12 12.28
CA ARG A 195 -15.36 54.96 11.32
C ARG A 195 -14.55 56.25 11.26
N ILE A 196 -13.26 56.19 11.61
CA ILE A 196 -12.34 57.33 11.47
C ILE A 196 -11.66 57.30 10.10
N ALA A 197 -11.21 56.13 9.67
CA ALA A 197 -10.51 55.93 8.41
C ALA A 197 -10.75 54.52 7.84
N ASP A 198 -10.12 54.19 6.71
CA ASP A 198 -10.29 52.90 6.03
C ASP A 198 -9.69 51.75 6.83
N GLY A 199 -10.54 51.04 7.58
CA GLY A 199 -10.14 49.92 8.44
C GLY A 199 -9.86 50.32 9.90
N LEU A 200 -9.96 51.62 10.22
CA LEU A 200 -9.82 52.14 11.59
C LEU A 200 -11.18 52.57 12.15
N TYR A 201 -11.55 51.97 13.26
CA TYR A 201 -12.81 52.21 13.94
C TYR A 201 -12.57 52.65 15.38
N GLN A 202 -13.35 53.61 15.86
CA GLN A 202 -13.28 54.10 17.23
C GLN A 202 -14.54 53.75 17.99
N CYS A 203 -14.39 53.14 19.17
CA CYS A 203 -15.52 52.91 20.06
C CYS A 203 -15.97 54.24 20.68
N GLU A 204 -17.27 54.47 20.72
CA GLU A 204 -17.83 55.72 21.21
C GLU A 204 -17.67 55.91 22.73
N LEU A 205 -17.59 54.81 23.48
CA LEU A 205 -17.54 54.81 24.96
C LEU A 205 -16.13 55.06 25.50
N ASP A 206 -15.14 54.31 25.03
CA ASP A 206 -13.77 54.35 25.57
C ASP A 206 -12.77 55.07 24.65
N LYS A 207 -13.23 55.51 23.47
CA LYS A 207 -12.43 56.19 22.44
C LYS A 207 -11.25 55.36 21.92
N LYS A 208 -11.20 54.05 22.18
CA LYS A 208 -10.15 53.17 21.66
C LYS A 208 -10.29 52.97 20.17
N ILE A 209 -9.15 52.93 19.49
CA ILE A 209 -9.06 52.78 18.04
C ILE A 209 -8.68 51.33 17.73
N TYR A 210 -9.45 50.71 16.86
CA TYR A 210 -9.32 49.32 16.43
C TYR A 210 -8.98 49.31 14.94
N ASN A 211 -7.80 48.78 14.60
CA ASN A 211 -7.38 48.59 13.21
C ASN A 211 -7.70 47.16 12.77
N PHE A 212 -8.71 46.99 11.91
CA PHE A 212 -9.10 45.66 11.42
C PHE A 212 -8.21 45.18 10.26
N LYS A 213 -7.38 46.06 9.68
CA LYS A 213 -6.43 45.69 8.62
C LYS A 213 -5.13 45.14 9.20
N GLU A 214 -4.53 45.86 10.15
CA GLU A 214 -3.27 45.47 10.80
C GLU A 214 -3.48 44.55 12.02
N GLY A 215 -4.69 44.55 12.58
CA GLY A 215 -5.03 43.84 13.82
C GLY A 215 -5.16 44.79 15.01
N TYR A 216 -5.78 44.30 16.08
CA TYR A 216 -6.04 45.09 17.28
C TYR A 216 -5.96 44.24 18.54
N THR A 217 -5.80 44.91 19.69
CA THR A 217 -5.80 44.24 21.00
C THR A 217 -7.08 44.61 21.75
N THR A 218 -7.84 43.60 22.15
CA THR A 218 -9.04 43.76 22.99
C THR A 218 -8.66 44.18 24.42
N MET A 219 -9.62 44.72 25.19
CA MET A 219 -9.40 45.04 26.60
C MET A 219 -8.96 43.85 27.46
N LYS A 220 -9.32 42.63 27.03
CA LYS A 220 -8.92 41.38 27.68
C LYS A 220 -7.48 40.95 27.34
N GLY A 221 -6.72 41.77 26.62
CA GLY A 221 -5.36 41.48 26.19
C GLY A 221 -5.27 40.49 25.01
N ASN A 222 -6.39 40.07 24.42
CA ASN A 222 -6.36 39.18 23.27
C ASN A 222 -5.98 40.00 22.03
N LYS A 223 -4.92 39.58 21.33
CA LYS A 223 -4.53 40.10 20.02
C LYS A 223 -5.35 39.43 18.93
N VAL A 224 -6.09 40.23 18.18
CA VAL A 224 -6.87 39.79 17.02
C VAL A 224 -6.05 40.13 15.77
N PRO A 225 -5.65 39.13 14.95
CA PRO A 225 -4.92 39.40 13.72
C PRO A 225 -5.79 40.16 12.74
N GLY A 226 -5.17 41.06 11.98
CA GLY A 226 -5.84 41.81 10.94
C GLY A 226 -6.30 40.94 9.77
N GLY A 227 -7.25 41.47 8.99
CA GLY A 227 -7.76 40.81 7.79
C GLY A 227 -6.99 41.14 6.51
N ASP A 228 -5.95 41.98 6.57
CA ASP A 228 -5.18 42.34 5.39
C ASP A 228 -4.30 41.16 4.93
N VAL A 229 -4.33 40.87 3.63
CA VAL A 229 -3.56 39.78 2.99
C VAL A 229 -2.06 40.05 3.11
N SER A 230 -1.67 41.33 3.14
CA SER A 230 -0.28 41.76 3.29
C SER A 230 0.37 41.29 4.61
N GLU A 231 -0.43 41.14 5.67
CA GLU A 231 0.03 40.72 7.00
C GLU A 231 -0.13 39.19 7.23
N GLN A 232 -0.86 38.47 6.35
CA GLN A 232 -0.99 37.01 6.43
C GLN A 232 0.33 36.28 6.14
N THR A 233 1.16 36.84 5.25
CA THR A 233 2.49 36.30 4.93
C THR A 233 3.56 36.73 5.91
N ARG A 234 3.39 37.88 6.58
CA ARG A 234 4.36 38.40 7.55
C ARG A 234 4.43 37.55 8.81
N SER A 235 3.29 37.04 9.28
CA SER A 235 3.25 36.06 10.39
C SER A 235 3.95 34.72 10.06
N LEU A 236 4.18 34.41 8.78
CA LEU A 236 4.96 33.23 8.37
C LEU A 236 6.46 33.55 8.28
N GLY A 237 6.83 34.77 7.92
CA GLY A 237 8.22 35.21 7.80
C GLY A 237 8.91 35.59 9.12
N ASP A 238 8.16 36.13 10.10
CA ASP A 238 8.71 36.53 11.40
C ASP A 238 8.82 35.36 12.41
N ARG A 239 8.32 34.17 12.06
CA ARG A 239 8.68 32.95 12.78
C ARG A 239 10.09 32.58 12.34
N ALA A 240 11.05 32.57 13.27
CA ALA A 240 12.34 31.94 13.01
C ALA A 240 12.08 30.55 12.43
N LEU A 241 12.41 30.37 11.15
CA LEU A 241 12.23 29.13 10.41
C LEU A 241 13.29 28.14 10.89
N GLU A 242 13.21 27.74 12.15
CA GLU A 242 14.24 26.90 12.77
C GLU A 242 14.30 25.51 12.11
N GLN A 243 13.25 25.09 11.39
CA GLN A 243 13.22 23.81 10.66
C GLN A 243 12.34 23.88 9.41
N MET A 244 12.90 24.33 8.28
CA MET A 244 12.34 24.00 6.96
C MET A 244 12.62 22.51 6.67
N HIS A 245 11.66 21.79 6.09
CA HIS A 245 11.81 20.39 5.64
C HIS A 245 12.96 20.16 4.63
N PHE A 246 13.52 21.24 4.08
CA PHE A 246 14.67 21.25 3.17
C PHE A 246 15.98 21.71 3.84
N SER A 247 16.07 21.77 5.17
CA SER A 247 17.32 22.09 5.85
C SER A 247 18.28 20.89 5.81
N ASN A 248 19.36 21.02 5.06
CA ASN A 248 20.41 20.01 4.99
C ASN A 248 21.23 20.05 6.30
N ARG A 249 21.88 18.94 6.67
CA ARG A 249 22.77 18.89 7.86
C ARG A 249 23.86 19.97 7.82
N GLU A 250 24.29 20.34 6.62
CA GLU A 250 25.30 21.37 6.34
C GLU A 250 24.79 22.79 6.62
N SER A 251 23.51 23.07 6.37
CA SER A 251 22.87 24.36 6.62
C SER A 251 22.87 24.70 8.12
N ARG A 252 22.69 23.68 8.98
CA ARG A 252 22.65 23.83 10.44
C ARG A 252 23.99 24.19 11.09
N LEU A 253 25.11 23.99 10.37
CA LEU A 253 26.45 24.28 10.88
C LEU A 253 26.92 25.71 10.54
N GLN A 254 26.28 26.38 9.59
CA GLN A 254 26.71 27.70 9.12
C GLN A 254 26.22 28.85 10.00
N ASP A 255 25.14 28.68 10.77
CA ASP A 255 24.55 29.74 11.61
C ASP A 255 25.26 29.95 12.96
N ASN A 256 26.33 29.19 13.26
CA ASN A 256 27.13 29.32 14.49
C ASN A 256 28.46 30.06 14.29
N LYS A 257 28.51 31.03 13.39
CA LYS A 257 29.67 31.94 13.22
C LYS A 257 29.30 33.39 13.45
#